data_AF-A0A453PRZ6-F1
#
_entry.id   AF-A0A453PRZ6-F1
#
_cell.length_a   1.000
_cell.length_b   1.000
_cell.length_c   1.000
_cell.angle_alpha   90.00
_cell.angle_beta   90.00
_cell.angle_gamma   90.00
#
_symmetry.space_group_name_H-M   'P 1'
#
loop_
_entity.id
_entity.type
_entity.pdbx_description
1 polymer ?
#
loop_
_entity_poly.entity_id
_entity_poly.type
_entity_poly.pdbx_seq_one_letter_code
_entity_poly.pdbx_strand_id
1 'polypeptide(L)'
;MVMRGYIYRGRKPVHWSPSSRTALAEAELEYSENHVSKSIYAAFKITSPSSSGLLDEFLPNVCLAIWTTTPWTIPANAAVAVNPELSYAVVELQSVLESESTSGGKQQKLGSILSSGIEKPFIIVASDLVSVLESKWGVKLVIRKSFPGSVLEHCRYLHPVNGNECSVVIGGDYITTESGTGLVHTAPGHGQEDYLTGLKYGLPIVSPVDDEGNFTAEAGQFSGLSVLGAGNAAVVKYLDEHVSLILEEPYKHKYPYDWRSKEPTIFRATEQWFASVDGFRDAALDAIKRVTWVPSQGENRIVNMISGRSDWCISRQRTWGVPIPVFYHVDTQEPLITEETIEHIKAIVSEKGSDAWWYMKTEELLPDKYRDKASEYRKGTDTMDVWFDSGSSWAAVSAKRDGLNFPADVYLEGSDQHRGWFQSSLLTSIATTGKAPYSSVITHGFVLDKDGLKMSKSVGNVVDPEKVILGGKDSKKEPPYGADVLRLWVSSVDYTGDVLIGSEILRQMSDMYRKLRGTMRFLLANLHDWNPENSVPYSDLPKIDQYALFQLENVVASMKDSYDNYQFYKIYQSDPSEIRHRWFVQFLF
;
A
#
# COMPACT_ATOMS: atom_id res chain seq x y z
N MET A 1 -12.71 5.45 -19.95
CA MET A 1 -12.91 4.38 -18.94
C MET A 1 -14.38 4.22 -18.56
N VAL A 2 -15.11 5.29 -18.22
CA VAL A 2 -16.57 5.24 -17.93
C VAL A 2 -17.35 4.54 -19.06
N MET A 3 -17.16 4.96 -20.31
CA MET A 3 -17.86 4.37 -21.46
C MET A 3 -17.54 2.89 -21.72
N ARG A 4 -16.44 2.37 -21.16
CA ARG A 4 -16.08 0.94 -21.23
C ARG A 4 -16.58 0.14 -20.02
N GLY A 5 -17.33 0.76 -19.12
CA GLY A 5 -17.85 0.12 -17.90
C GLY A 5 -16.81 -0.11 -16.80
N TYR A 6 -15.58 0.43 -16.94
CA TYR A 6 -14.53 0.22 -15.94
C TYR A 6 -14.66 1.14 -14.73
N ILE A 7 -15.42 2.24 -14.84
CA ILE A 7 -15.66 3.15 -13.72
C ILE A 7 -17.07 2.94 -13.21
N TYR A 8 -17.22 2.70 -11.92
CA TYR A 8 -18.52 2.54 -11.28
C TYR A 8 -18.51 3.09 -9.86
N ARG A 9 -19.70 3.36 -9.33
CA ARG A 9 -19.90 3.77 -7.93
C ARG A 9 -20.36 2.54 -7.14
N GLY A 10 -19.75 2.32 -5.99
CA GLY A 10 -20.08 1.18 -5.13
C GLY A 10 -19.92 1.52 -3.66
N ARG A 11 -20.56 0.74 -2.79
CA ARG A 11 -20.34 0.79 -1.34
C ARG A 11 -19.47 -0.39 -0.94
N LYS A 12 -18.20 -0.12 -0.65
CA LYS A 12 -17.20 -1.14 -0.28
C LYS A 12 -16.36 -0.67 0.89
N PRO A 13 -15.85 -1.58 1.75
CA PRO A 13 -14.82 -1.22 2.72
C PRO A 13 -13.60 -0.67 2.01
N VAL A 14 -13.20 0.54 2.40
CA VAL A 14 -11.96 1.16 1.95
C VAL A 14 -11.13 1.52 3.16
N HIS A 15 -9.82 1.66 2.97
CA HIS A 15 -8.98 2.33 3.95
C HIS A 15 -9.48 3.76 4.09
N TRP A 16 -9.82 4.13 5.31
CA TRP A 16 -10.30 5.44 5.69
C TRP A 16 -9.33 6.02 6.72
N SER A 17 -8.93 7.27 6.52
CA SER A 17 -8.17 8.03 7.51
C SER A 17 -9.13 8.96 8.24
N PRO A 18 -9.50 8.68 9.50
CA PRO A 18 -10.32 9.60 10.30
C PRO A 18 -9.64 10.96 10.47
N SER A 19 -8.30 10.97 10.60
CA SER A 19 -7.51 12.19 10.74
C SER A 19 -7.58 13.10 9.51
N SER A 20 -7.63 12.50 8.31
CA SER A 20 -7.69 13.23 7.04
C SER A 20 -9.10 13.28 6.43
N ARG A 21 -10.08 12.63 7.06
CA ARG A 21 -11.50 12.50 6.62
C ARG A 21 -11.65 12.09 5.14
N THR A 22 -10.86 11.11 4.70
CA THR A 22 -10.88 10.65 3.31
C THR A 22 -10.53 9.17 3.20
N ALA A 23 -11.03 8.54 2.14
CA ALA A 23 -10.50 7.27 1.67
C ALA A 23 -9.02 7.40 1.25
N LEU A 24 -8.26 6.32 1.40
CA LEU A 24 -6.86 6.18 1.00
C LEU A 24 -6.70 4.97 0.07
N ALA A 25 -5.80 5.07 -0.91
CA ALA A 25 -5.33 3.91 -1.65
C ALA A 25 -4.20 3.19 -0.91
N GLU A 26 -3.94 1.92 -1.28
CA GLU A 26 -2.83 1.12 -0.72
C GLU A 26 -1.46 1.83 -0.80
N ALA A 27 -1.24 2.60 -1.86
CA ALA A 27 -0.02 3.38 -2.06
C ALA A 27 0.11 4.58 -1.11
N GLU A 28 -0.97 4.99 -0.44
CA GLU A 28 -1.02 6.08 0.54
C GLU A 28 -0.95 5.56 1.99
N LEU A 29 -0.65 4.27 2.18
CA LEU A 29 -0.50 3.64 3.48
C LEU A 29 0.97 3.41 3.81
N GLU A 30 1.32 3.66 5.06
CA GLU A 30 2.57 3.18 5.66
C GLU A 30 2.25 2.19 6.77
N TYR A 31 3.08 1.17 6.92
CA TYR A 31 2.84 0.14 7.91
C TYR A 31 3.78 0.27 9.10
N SER A 32 3.21 0.45 10.29
CA SER A 32 3.97 0.52 11.54
C SER A 32 4.07 -0.86 12.18
N GLU A 33 5.29 -1.34 12.40
CA GLU A 33 5.58 -2.60 13.12
C GLU A 33 5.42 -2.45 14.65
N ASN A 34 5.27 -1.22 15.15
CA ASN A 34 5.21 -0.91 16.58
C ASN A 34 3.78 -0.64 17.09
N HIS A 35 2.76 -0.80 16.25
CA HIS A 35 1.38 -0.61 16.66
C HIS A 35 0.97 -1.69 17.67
N VAL A 36 0.26 -1.26 18.72
CA VAL A 36 -0.29 -2.17 19.74
C VAL A 36 -1.80 -1.99 19.76
N SER A 37 -2.52 -3.00 19.27
CA SER A 37 -3.98 -3.04 19.33
C SER A 37 -4.44 -3.72 20.62
N LYS A 38 -5.65 -3.36 21.06
CA LYS A 38 -6.35 -4.08 22.11
C LYS A 38 -7.03 -5.29 21.49
N SER A 39 -6.49 -6.49 21.71
CA SER A 39 -7.12 -7.71 21.20
C SER A 39 -8.01 -8.35 22.26
N ILE A 40 -9.09 -8.98 21.80
CA ILE A 40 -10.02 -9.69 22.67
C ILE A 40 -10.35 -11.07 22.13
N TYR A 41 -10.67 -11.96 23.06
CA TYR A 41 -11.36 -13.23 22.82
C TYR A 41 -12.76 -13.09 23.40
N ALA A 42 -13.79 -13.34 22.59
CA ALA A 42 -15.18 -13.20 23.01
C ALA A 42 -15.98 -14.45 22.65
N ALA A 43 -16.96 -14.79 23.49
CA ALA A 43 -17.84 -15.93 23.35
C ALA A 43 -19.20 -15.48 22.83
N PHE A 44 -19.64 -16.02 21.68
CA PHE A 44 -20.95 -15.75 21.10
C PHE A 44 -21.87 -16.94 21.30
N LYS A 45 -22.98 -16.74 22.02
CA LYS A 45 -23.87 -17.83 22.44
C LYS A 45 -24.67 -18.40 21.26
N ILE A 46 -24.58 -19.71 21.04
CA ILE A 46 -25.37 -20.41 20.02
C ILE A 46 -26.82 -20.57 20.52
N THR A 47 -27.78 -20.28 19.65
CA THR A 47 -29.23 -20.45 19.89
C THR A 47 -29.81 -21.67 19.21
N SER A 48 -29.33 -21.99 18.01
CA SER A 48 -29.80 -23.13 17.24
C SER A 48 -28.65 -23.82 16.54
N PRO A 49 -28.58 -25.16 16.61
CA PRO A 49 -27.55 -25.93 15.95
C PRO A 49 -27.81 -25.98 14.45
N SER A 50 -26.82 -26.41 13.67
CA SER A 50 -27.02 -26.75 12.27
C SER A 50 -27.86 -28.03 12.13
N SER A 51 -28.27 -28.36 10.91
CA SER A 51 -29.03 -29.58 10.60
C SER A 51 -28.30 -30.90 10.92
N SER A 52 -27.02 -30.84 11.33
CA SER A 52 -26.21 -32.01 11.68
C SER A 52 -26.60 -32.67 13.01
N GLY A 53 -27.23 -31.94 13.93
CA GLY A 53 -27.56 -32.42 15.28
C GLY A 53 -26.36 -32.65 16.21
N LEU A 54 -25.13 -32.38 15.76
CA LEU A 54 -23.91 -32.71 16.51
C LEU A 54 -23.69 -31.82 17.73
N LEU A 55 -24.33 -30.65 17.80
CA LEU A 55 -24.21 -29.69 18.89
C LEU A 55 -25.37 -29.76 19.90
N ASP A 56 -26.39 -30.57 19.63
CA ASP A 56 -27.66 -30.60 20.38
C ASP A 56 -27.44 -30.91 21.87
N GLU A 57 -26.49 -31.79 22.20
CA GLU A 57 -26.17 -32.20 23.57
C GLU A 57 -25.52 -31.09 24.41
N PHE A 58 -24.96 -30.05 23.77
CA PHE A 58 -24.29 -28.93 24.45
C PHE A 58 -25.17 -27.68 24.58
N LEU A 59 -26.34 -27.67 23.93
CA LEU A 59 -27.29 -26.57 24.03
C LEU A 59 -28.04 -26.59 25.37
N PRO A 60 -28.40 -25.42 25.92
CA PRO A 60 -28.17 -24.06 25.39
C PRO A 60 -26.84 -23.43 25.82
N ASN A 61 -25.92 -24.21 26.40
CA ASN A 61 -24.73 -23.71 27.08
C ASN A 61 -23.45 -23.86 26.23
N VAL A 62 -23.52 -23.48 24.95
CA VAL A 62 -22.38 -23.55 24.02
C VAL A 62 -22.19 -22.23 23.27
N CYS A 63 -20.93 -21.80 23.16
CA CYS A 63 -20.56 -20.54 22.54
C CYS A 63 -19.45 -20.72 21.49
N LEU A 64 -19.46 -19.87 20.47
CA LEU A 64 -18.38 -19.71 19.51
C LEU A 64 -17.33 -18.76 20.11
N ALA A 65 -16.06 -19.18 20.25
CA ALA A 65 -15.01 -18.25 20.64
C ALA A 65 -14.43 -17.55 19.41
N ILE A 66 -14.58 -16.24 19.33
CA ILE A 66 -13.96 -15.40 18.30
C ILE A 66 -12.74 -14.70 18.87
N TRP A 67 -11.83 -14.29 17.98
CA TRP A 67 -10.73 -13.38 18.30
C TRP A 67 -10.76 -12.18 17.37
N THR A 68 -10.46 -10.99 17.89
CA THR A 68 -10.29 -9.78 17.09
C THR A 68 -9.30 -8.82 17.72
N THR A 69 -8.57 -8.08 16.89
CA THR A 69 -7.71 -6.95 17.29
C THR A 69 -8.46 -5.61 17.22
N THR A 70 -9.70 -5.61 16.75
CA THR A 70 -10.55 -4.43 16.56
C THR A 70 -11.90 -4.58 17.27
N PRO A 71 -11.96 -4.55 18.62
CA PRO A 71 -13.20 -4.67 19.38
C PRO A 71 -14.32 -3.73 18.88
N TRP A 72 -13.97 -2.53 18.43
CA TRP A 72 -14.91 -1.56 17.87
C TRP A 72 -15.72 -2.07 16.65
N THR A 73 -15.31 -3.16 16.00
CA THR A 73 -16.05 -3.75 14.87
C THR A 73 -17.17 -4.71 15.29
N ILE A 74 -17.20 -5.16 16.55
CA ILE A 74 -18.20 -6.11 17.06
C ILE A 74 -19.64 -5.61 16.93
N PRO A 75 -19.98 -4.31 17.14
CA PRO A 75 -21.35 -3.82 16.90
C PRO A 75 -21.85 -4.00 15.47
N ALA A 76 -20.95 -4.18 14.50
CA ALA A 76 -21.26 -4.40 13.09
C ALA A 76 -21.13 -5.87 12.67
N ASN A 77 -21.01 -6.79 13.64
CA ASN A 77 -20.92 -8.21 13.36
C ASN A 77 -22.20 -8.71 12.67
N ALA A 78 -22.04 -9.40 11.54
CA ALA A 78 -23.16 -9.95 10.78
C ALA A 78 -23.14 -11.49 10.75
N ALA A 79 -21.96 -12.09 10.91
CA ALA A 79 -21.77 -13.53 10.94
C ALA A 79 -20.50 -13.92 11.72
N VAL A 80 -20.33 -15.21 11.95
CA VAL A 80 -19.03 -15.81 12.29
C VAL A 80 -18.62 -16.71 11.14
N ALA A 81 -17.46 -16.47 10.56
CA ALA A 81 -16.91 -17.29 9.48
C ALA A 81 -16.02 -18.41 10.04
N VAL A 82 -16.13 -19.59 9.43
CA VAL A 82 -15.31 -20.77 9.72
C VAL A 82 -14.73 -21.35 8.44
N ASN A 83 -13.63 -22.09 8.55
CA ASN A 83 -13.06 -22.85 7.43
C ASN A 83 -13.73 -24.23 7.38
N PRO A 84 -14.26 -24.69 6.23
CA PRO A 84 -15.02 -25.94 6.18
C PRO A 84 -14.14 -27.19 6.40
N GLU A 85 -12.85 -27.10 6.07
CA GLU A 85 -11.88 -28.21 6.10
C GLU A 85 -11.14 -28.32 7.43
N LEU A 86 -11.09 -27.24 8.23
CA LEU A 86 -10.47 -27.29 9.55
C LEU A 86 -11.30 -28.14 10.52
N SER A 87 -10.62 -28.83 11.43
CA SER A 87 -11.23 -29.53 12.55
C SER A 87 -11.49 -28.56 13.70
N TYR A 88 -12.71 -28.59 14.24
CA TYR A 88 -13.14 -27.82 15.39
C TYR A 88 -13.49 -28.73 16.56
N ALA A 89 -13.36 -28.21 17.77
CA ALA A 89 -13.64 -28.92 19.00
C ALA A 89 -14.57 -28.12 19.90
N VAL A 90 -15.54 -28.82 20.51
CA VAL A 90 -16.27 -28.34 21.69
C VAL A 90 -15.42 -28.67 22.91
N VAL A 91 -15.00 -27.63 23.63
CA VAL A 91 -14.17 -27.75 24.83
C VAL A 91 -14.91 -27.32 26.09
N GLU A 92 -14.66 -28.03 27.18
CA GLU A 92 -15.13 -27.70 28.52
C GLU A 92 -14.03 -26.99 29.32
N LEU A 93 -14.41 -25.93 30.03
CA LEU A 93 -13.52 -25.09 30.86
C LEU A 93 -13.48 -25.63 32.31
N GLN A 94 -12.48 -26.43 32.70
CA GLN A 94 -12.54 -27.16 33.98
C GLN A 94 -11.96 -26.43 35.20
N SER A 95 -10.91 -25.62 35.08
CA SER A 95 -10.41 -24.75 36.18
C SER A 95 -9.35 -23.78 35.68
N VAL A 96 -9.18 -22.64 36.36
CA VAL A 96 -8.01 -21.77 36.16
C VAL A 96 -6.79 -22.56 36.62
N LEU A 97 -5.77 -22.62 35.77
CA LEU A 97 -4.48 -23.19 36.14
C LEU A 97 -3.88 -22.26 37.19
N GLU A 98 -3.58 -22.78 38.39
CA GLU A 98 -2.71 -22.08 39.34
C GLU A 98 -1.31 -22.03 38.71
N SER A 99 -1.03 -21.02 37.87
CA SER A 99 0.33 -20.73 37.45
C SER A 99 0.88 -19.61 38.33
N GLU A 100 1.99 -19.92 38.98
CA GLU A 100 2.89 -19.00 39.67
C GLU A 100 2.97 -17.67 38.93
N SER A 101 2.87 -16.59 39.69
CA SER A 101 3.13 -15.23 39.25
C SER A 101 4.43 -15.16 38.44
N THR A 102 4.31 -15.19 37.11
CA THR A 102 5.35 -14.71 36.20
C THR A 102 5.37 -13.20 36.33
N SER A 103 6.16 -12.75 37.30
CA SER A 103 6.76 -11.43 37.39
C SER A 103 7.53 -11.13 36.10
N GLY A 104 6.83 -10.57 35.10
CA GLY A 104 7.47 -10.32 33.81
C GLY A 104 6.58 -9.80 32.68
N GLY A 105 5.75 -8.78 32.94
CA GLY A 105 5.34 -7.80 31.93
C GLY A 105 4.49 -8.27 30.74
N LYS A 106 3.16 -8.27 30.90
CA LYS A 106 2.15 -7.69 29.98
C LYS A 106 0.77 -7.73 30.67
N GLN A 107 0.04 -6.60 30.67
CA GLN A 107 -1.30 -6.47 31.25
C GLN A 107 -2.30 -7.33 30.46
N GLN A 108 -2.54 -8.56 30.89
CA GLN A 108 -3.65 -9.39 30.41
C GLN A 108 -4.81 -9.33 31.41
N LYS A 109 -6.03 -9.20 30.92
CA LYS A 109 -7.25 -9.20 31.73
C LYS A 109 -8.12 -10.39 31.34
N LEU A 110 -8.28 -11.34 32.27
CA LEU A 110 -9.26 -12.41 32.12
C LEU A 110 -10.67 -11.82 32.16
N GLY A 111 -11.51 -12.25 31.23
CA GLY A 111 -12.89 -11.77 31.13
C GLY A 111 -13.83 -12.48 32.10
N SER A 112 -14.97 -11.84 32.35
CA SER A 112 -15.95 -12.25 33.35
C SER A 112 -16.47 -13.68 33.16
N ILE A 113 -16.50 -14.22 31.93
CA ILE A 113 -16.95 -15.59 31.62
C ILE A 113 -16.14 -16.68 32.33
N LEU A 114 -14.91 -16.36 32.77
CA LEU A 114 -14.02 -17.27 33.49
C LEU A 114 -14.12 -17.14 35.01
N SER A 115 -14.95 -16.23 35.53
CA SER A 115 -15.05 -15.95 36.98
C SER A 115 -15.69 -17.10 37.76
N SER A 116 -15.22 -17.32 39.00
CA SER A 116 -15.57 -18.47 39.86
C SER A 116 -17.04 -18.59 40.30
N GLY A 117 -17.94 -17.72 39.85
CA GLY A 117 -19.37 -17.72 40.17
C GLY A 117 -20.29 -17.83 38.94
N ILE A 118 -19.73 -18.03 37.76
CA ILE A 118 -20.47 -18.13 36.50
C ILE A 118 -20.44 -19.58 36.03
N GLU A 119 -21.59 -20.12 35.63
CA GLU A 119 -21.66 -21.41 34.95
C GLU A 119 -20.91 -21.32 33.63
N LYS A 120 -19.85 -22.12 33.49
CA LYS A 120 -18.96 -22.02 32.35
C LYS A 120 -19.59 -22.69 31.13
N PRO A 121 -19.72 -21.99 29.99
CA PRO A 121 -20.23 -22.60 28.78
C PRO A 121 -19.20 -23.53 28.15
N PHE A 122 -19.68 -24.45 27.32
CA PHE A 122 -18.83 -25.10 26.34
C PHE A 122 -18.39 -24.08 25.29
N ILE A 123 -17.14 -24.15 24.86
CA ILE A 123 -16.58 -23.22 23.88
C ILE A 123 -16.19 -23.99 22.62
N ILE A 124 -16.47 -23.43 21.45
CA ILE A 124 -16.02 -23.96 20.15
C ILE A 124 -14.80 -23.18 19.68
N VAL A 125 -13.73 -23.92 19.39
CA VAL A 125 -12.44 -23.43 18.85
C VAL A 125 -11.91 -24.41 17.80
N ALA A 126 -10.97 -24.00 16.96
CA ALA A 126 -10.24 -24.95 16.13
C ALA A 126 -9.44 -25.94 17.00
N SER A 127 -9.51 -27.23 16.65
CA SER A 127 -8.91 -28.32 17.43
C SER A 127 -7.42 -28.13 17.66
N ASP A 128 -6.69 -27.64 16.65
CA ASP A 128 -5.23 -27.43 16.71
C ASP A 128 -4.83 -26.29 17.65
N LEU A 129 -5.75 -25.37 17.96
CA LEU A 129 -5.50 -24.21 18.81
C LEU A 129 -5.78 -24.48 20.29
N VAL A 130 -6.34 -25.63 20.66
CA VAL A 130 -6.76 -25.92 22.04
C VAL A 130 -5.60 -25.77 23.05
N SER A 131 -4.42 -26.32 22.75
CA SER A 131 -3.24 -26.24 23.64
C SER A 131 -2.70 -24.81 23.79
N VAL A 132 -2.72 -24.04 22.70
CA VAL A 132 -2.31 -22.63 22.68
C VAL A 132 -3.29 -21.78 23.50
N LEU A 133 -4.60 -22.02 23.33
CA LEU A 133 -5.66 -21.30 24.04
C LEU A 133 -5.71 -21.67 25.52
N GLU A 134 -5.45 -22.93 25.89
CA GLU A 134 -5.31 -23.36 27.29
C GLU A 134 -4.20 -22.56 27.99
N SER A 135 -3.03 -22.46 27.35
CA SER A 135 -1.91 -21.67 27.88
C SER A 135 -2.22 -20.17 27.95
N LYS A 136 -2.91 -19.64 26.94
CA LYS A 136 -3.20 -18.20 26.82
C LYS A 136 -4.32 -17.74 27.75
N TRP A 137 -5.38 -18.53 27.88
CA TRP A 137 -6.52 -18.21 28.75
C TRP A 137 -6.27 -18.65 30.21
N GLY A 138 -5.19 -19.39 30.46
CA GLY A 138 -4.84 -19.87 31.80
C GLY A 138 -5.89 -20.83 32.37
N VAL A 139 -6.59 -21.58 31.50
CA VAL A 139 -7.68 -22.50 31.89
C VAL A 139 -7.51 -23.82 31.16
N LYS A 140 -7.72 -24.92 31.88
CA LYS A 140 -7.68 -26.25 31.27
C LYS A 140 -8.86 -26.45 30.32
N LEU A 141 -8.58 -26.80 29.07
CA LEU A 141 -9.57 -27.04 28.02
C LEU A 141 -9.68 -28.54 27.73
N VAL A 142 -10.82 -29.15 28.08
CA VAL A 142 -11.06 -30.57 27.83
C VAL A 142 -11.94 -30.74 26.60
N ILE A 143 -11.40 -31.36 25.55
CA ILE A 143 -12.16 -31.68 24.34
C ILE A 143 -13.26 -32.69 24.69
N ARG A 144 -14.52 -32.31 24.42
CA ARG A 144 -15.69 -33.18 24.55
C ARG A 144 -16.09 -33.81 23.23
N LYS A 145 -15.93 -33.07 22.12
CA LYS A 145 -16.28 -33.52 20.77
C LYS A 145 -15.47 -32.77 19.73
N SER A 146 -15.21 -33.40 18.59
CA SER A 146 -14.57 -32.79 17.43
C SER A 146 -15.36 -33.06 16.16
N PHE A 147 -15.32 -32.12 15.21
CA PHE A 147 -16.03 -32.19 13.93
C PHE A 147 -15.39 -31.26 12.89
N PRO A 148 -15.61 -31.48 11.58
CA PRO A 148 -15.16 -30.55 10.55
C PRO A 148 -15.97 -29.24 10.59
N GLY A 149 -15.37 -28.13 10.18
CA GLY A 149 -16.01 -26.80 10.23
C GLY A 149 -17.26 -26.67 9.39
N SER A 150 -17.43 -27.50 8.34
CA SER A 150 -18.66 -27.61 7.56
C SER A 150 -19.91 -27.92 8.40
N VAL A 151 -19.73 -28.57 9.56
CA VAL A 151 -20.82 -28.83 10.53
C VAL A 151 -21.37 -27.55 11.16
N LEU A 152 -20.56 -26.49 11.25
CA LEU A 152 -20.97 -25.23 11.86
C LEU A 152 -21.76 -24.32 10.91
N GLU A 153 -21.76 -24.59 9.61
CA GLU A 153 -22.48 -23.77 8.64
C GLU A 153 -23.97 -23.69 9.01
N HIS A 154 -24.53 -22.47 8.96
CA HIS A 154 -25.91 -22.15 9.32
C HIS A 154 -26.29 -22.31 10.80
N CYS A 155 -25.37 -22.66 11.71
CA CYS A 155 -25.61 -22.50 13.14
C CYS A 155 -26.04 -21.05 13.44
N ARG A 156 -26.99 -20.88 14.35
CA ARG A 156 -27.50 -19.56 14.75
C ARG A 156 -26.93 -19.17 16.11
N TYR A 157 -26.57 -17.90 16.27
CA TYR A 157 -26.05 -17.36 17.52
C TYR A 157 -26.62 -15.97 17.80
N LEU A 158 -26.61 -15.56 19.06
CA LEU A 158 -26.99 -14.20 19.45
C LEU A 158 -25.81 -13.26 19.28
N HIS A 159 -26.04 -12.19 18.53
CA HIS A 159 -25.13 -11.07 18.46
C HIS A 159 -24.89 -10.51 19.87
N PRO A 160 -23.63 -10.37 20.32
CA PRO A 160 -23.32 -10.10 21.72
C PRO A 160 -23.77 -8.70 22.21
N VAL A 161 -23.93 -7.74 21.29
CA VAL A 161 -24.38 -6.37 21.61
C VAL A 161 -25.89 -6.19 21.50
N ASN A 162 -26.47 -6.39 20.31
CA ASN A 162 -27.87 -6.06 20.04
C ASN A 162 -28.85 -7.23 20.24
N GLY A 163 -28.36 -8.44 20.50
CA GLY A 163 -29.20 -9.63 20.72
C GLY A 163 -29.90 -10.16 19.47
N ASN A 164 -29.62 -9.61 18.28
CA ASN A 164 -30.15 -10.15 17.03
C ASN A 164 -29.57 -11.53 16.74
N GLU A 165 -30.34 -12.37 16.05
CA GLU A 165 -29.86 -13.69 15.68
C GLU A 165 -29.07 -13.64 14.36
N CYS A 166 -27.81 -14.07 14.43
CA CYS A 166 -26.86 -14.14 13.33
C CYS A 166 -26.55 -15.58 12.95
N SER A 167 -25.89 -15.79 11.80
CA SER A 167 -25.52 -17.12 11.30
C SER A 167 -24.01 -17.32 11.25
N VAL A 168 -23.59 -18.55 11.47
CA VAL A 168 -22.26 -19.02 11.09
C VAL A 168 -22.24 -19.30 9.58
N VAL A 169 -21.17 -18.87 8.91
CA VAL A 169 -21.00 -18.97 7.46
C VAL A 169 -19.67 -19.63 7.11
N ILE A 170 -19.55 -20.16 5.89
CA ILE A 170 -18.28 -20.67 5.38
C ILE A 170 -17.47 -19.50 4.82
N GLY A 171 -16.36 -19.21 5.50
CA GLY A 171 -15.35 -18.26 5.06
C GLY A 171 -14.45 -18.86 3.97
N GLY A 172 -13.18 -18.45 3.99
CA GLY A 172 -12.18 -18.93 3.04
C GLY A 172 -10.84 -19.22 3.70
N ASP A 173 -9.80 -19.33 2.86
CA ASP A 173 -8.46 -19.77 3.27
C ASP A 173 -7.73 -18.76 4.18
N TYR A 174 -8.29 -17.56 4.36
CA TYR A 174 -7.82 -16.57 5.32
C TYR A 174 -8.01 -16.99 6.78
N ILE A 175 -8.86 -18.00 7.02
CA ILE A 175 -9.09 -18.58 8.36
C ILE A 175 -8.13 -19.74 8.55
N THR A 176 -7.10 -19.52 9.38
CA THR A 176 -6.03 -20.49 9.65
C THR A 176 -5.95 -20.84 11.14
N THR A 177 -5.07 -21.80 11.48
CA THR A 177 -4.74 -22.19 12.86
C THR A 177 -3.44 -21.56 13.36
N GLU A 178 -2.93 -20.52 12.68
CA GLU A 178 -1.70 -19.81 13.10
C GLU A 178 -1.95 -18.81 14.23
N SER A 179 -3.16 -18.26 14.35
CA SER A 179 -3.52 -17.30 15.39
C SER A 179 -5.03 -17.25 15.68
N GLY A 180 -5.41 -16.60 16.78
CA GLY A 180 -6.80 -16.45 17.18
C GLY A 180 -7.43 -17.74 17.70
N THR A 181 -8.64 -18.04 17.25
CA THR A 181 -9.43 -19.21 17.68
C THR A 181 -9.83 -20.15 16.54
N GLY A 182 -9.53 -19.77 15.29
CA GLY A 182 -10.04 -20.42 14.08
C GLY A 182 -11.50 -20.07 13.75
N LEU A 183 -12.13 -19.17 14.50
CA LEU A 183 -13.44 -18.58 14.18
C LEU A 183 -13.28 -17.06 14.06
N VAL A 184 -13.68 -16.51 12.92
CA VAL A 184 -13.50 -15.09 12.62
C VAL A 184 -14.86 -14.41 12.66
N HIS A 185 -15.01 -13.41 13.52
CA HIS A 185 -16.20 -12.57 13.48
C HIS A 185 -16.19 -11.75 12.18
N THR A 186 -17.31 -11.68 11.48
CA THR A 186 -17.41 -11.08 10.15
C THR A 186 -18.26 -9.83 10.21
N ALA A 187 -17.65 -8.68 9.90
CA ALA A 187 -18.30 -7.38 9.80
C ALA A 187 -18.09 -6.81 8.39
N PRO A 188 -19.00 -7.07 7.43
CA PRO A 188 -18.79 -6.75 6.00
C PRO A 188 -18.50 -5.28 5.69
N GLY A 189 -18.83 -4.36 6.59
CA GLY A 189 -18.50 -2.94 6.45
C GLY A 189 -17.08 -2.55 6.88
N HIS A 190 -16.27 -3.48 7.39
CA HIS A 190 -14.99 -3.19 8.04
C HIS A 190 -13.84 -4.11 7.62
N GLY A 191 -14.01 -4.94 6.60
CA GLY A 191 -12.95 -5.81 6.08
C GLY A 191 -13.22 -6.28 4.66
N GLN A 192 -12.19 -6.45 3.85
CA GLN A 192 -12.33 -6.88 2.46
C GLN A 192 -12.79 -8.34 2.35
N GLU A 193 -12.19 -9.24 3.13
CA GLU A 193 -12.60 -10.65 3.19
C GLU A 193 -14.02 -10.78 3.76
N ASP A 194 -14.33 -10.02 4.80
CA ASP A 194 -15.67 -9.94 5.38
C ASP A 194 -16.71 -9.46 4.38
N TYR A 195 -16.36 -8.48 3.54
CA TYR A 195 -17.23 -7.98 2.48
C TYR A 195 -17.51 -9.04 1.42
N LEU A 196 -16.50 -9.79 0.99
CA LEU A 196 -16.66 -10.87 0.01
C LEU A 196 -17.53 -12.01 0.57
N THR A 197 -17.27 -12.42 1.82
CA THR A 197 -18.12 -13.39 2.53
C THR A 197 -19.54 -12.86 2.70
N GLY A 198 -19.68 -11.57 3.01
CA GLY A 198 -20.96 -10.89 3.12
C GLY A 198 -21.76 -10.89 1.83
N LEU A 199 -21.12 -10.60 0.68
CA LEU A 199 -21.77 -10.68 -0.62
C LEU A 199 -22.23 -12.10 -0.96
N LYS A 200 -21.40 -13.12 -0.66
CA LYS A 200 -21.72 -14.54 -0.90
C LYS A 200 -22.98 -14.99 -0.16
N TYR A 201 -23.15 -14.56 1.09
CA TYR A 201 -24.27 -14.96 1.95
C TYR A 201 -25.41 -13.92 2.05
N GLY A 202 -25.31 -12.78 1.36
CA GLY A 202 -26.30 -11.70 1.45
C GLY A 202 -26.35 -11.03 2.83
N LEU A 203 -25.21 -10.92 3.53
CA LEU A 203 -25.12 -10.28 4.84
C LEU A 203 -25.23 -8.75 4.74
N PRO A 204 -25.80 -8.08 5.75
CA PRO A 204 -25.89 -6.63 5.77
C PRO A 204 -24.49 -5.97 5.87
N ILE A 205 -24.25 -4.96 5.01
CA ILE A 205 -23.01 -4.17 5.01
C ILE A 205 -23.21 -2.96 5.93
N VAL A 206 -23.18 -3.23 7.25
CA VAL A 206 -23.30 -2.20 8.28
C VAL A 206 -21.92 -1.60 8.55
N SER A 207 -21.84 -0.27 8.62
CA SER A 207 -20.60 0.44 8.95
C SER A 207 -20.96 1.63 9.83
N PRO A 208 -21.19 1.44 11.13
CA PRO A 208 -21.82 2.42 12.00
C PRO A 208 -20.80 3.44 12.49
N VAL A 209 -19.95 3.95 11.59
CA VAL A 209 -18.85 4.89 11.86
C VAL A 209 -18.98 6.08 10.92
N ASP A 210 -18.81 7.29 11.45
CA ASP A 210 -18.84 8.52 10.67
C ASP A 210 -17.47 8.86 10.04
N ASP A 211 -17.39 10.01 9.39
CA ASP A 211 -16.18 10.46 8.69
C ASP A 211 -15.03 10.83 9.65
N GLU A 212 -15.35 11.15 10.91
CA GLU A 212 -14.38 11.48 11.98
C GLU A 212 -13.89 10.24 12.74
N GLY A 213 -14.39 9.05 12.40
CA GLY A 213 -14.04 7.81 13.10
C GLY A 213 -14.77 7.65 14.44
N ASN A 214 -15.93 8.27 14.60
CA ASN A 214 -16.81 8.07 15.76
C ASN A 214 -17.98 7.16 15.40
N PHE A 215 -18.47 6.43 16.38
CA PHE A 215 -19.69 5.63 16.20
C PHE A 215 -20.91 6.51 15.90
N THR A 216 -21.72 6.10 14.94
CA THR A 216 -23.02 6.72 14.62
C THR A 216 -24.13 6.19 15.52
N ALA A 217 -25.35 6.71 15.36
CA ALA A 217 -26.54 6.22 16.05
C ALA A 217 -26.83 4.73 15.79
N GLU A 218 -26.39 4.17 14.66
CA GLU A 218 -26.54 2.74 14.33
C GLU A 218 -25.79 1.82 15.32
N ALA A 219 -24.76 2.34 16.01
CA ALA A 219 -24.04 1.59 17.05
C ALA A 219 -24.75 1.60 18.43
N GLY A 220 -25.94 2.19 18.52
CA GLY A 220 -26.73 2.26 19.74
C GLY A 220 -26.01 2.99 20.87
N GLN A 221 -25.81 2.31 22.00
CA GLN A 221 -25.19 2.87 23.20
C GLN A 221 -23.74 3.36 23.03
N PHE A 222 -23.06 2.98 21.95
CA PHE A 222 -21.68 3.40 21.68
C PHE A 222 -21.60 4.71 20.87
N SER A 223 -22.74 5.24 20.43
CA SER A 223 -22.84 6.44 19.59
C SER A 223 -22.01 7.61 20.14
N GLY A 224 -21.26 8.27 19.27
CA GLY A 224 -20.40 9.42 19.58
C GLY A 224 -19.01 9.07 20.10
N LEU A 225 -18.71 7.80 20.41
CA LEU A 225 -17.38 7.40 20.87
C LEU A 225 -16.43 7.15 19.69
N SER A 226 -15.19 7.63 19.79
CA SER A 226 -14.14 7.38 18.80
C SER A 226 -13.73 5.90 18.77
N VAL A 227 -13.77 5.26 17.59
CA VAL A 227 -13.52 3.83 17.43
C VAL A 227 -12.08 3.43 17.73
N LEU A 228 -11.11 4.30 17.45
CA LEU A 228 -9.70 4.09 17.76
C LEU A 228 -9.34 4.42 19.23
N GLY A 229 -10.25 5.04 19.97
CA GLY A 229 -10.06 5.44 21.36
C GLY A 229 -11.08 4.79 22.31
N ALA A 230 -11.95 5.63 22.89
CA ALA A 230 -12.91 5.23 23.92
C ALA A 230 -13.92 4.16 23.45
N GLY A 231 -14.23 4.10 22.15
CA GLY A 231 -15.15 3.13 21.56
C GLY A 231 -14.68 1.69 21.75
N ASN A 232 -13.38 1.41 21.54
CA ASN A 232 -12.79 0.10 21.83
C ASN A 232 -13.00 -0.28 23.31
N ALA A 233 -12.68 0.62 24.23
CA ALA A 233 -12.82 0.35 25.66
C ALA A 233 -14.28 0.12 26.07
N ALA A 234 -15.21 0.87 25.50
CA ALA A 234 -16.65 0.73 25.77
C ALA A 234 -17.19 -0.61 25.29
N VAL A 235 -16.81 -1.07 24.09
CA VAL A 235 -17.24 -2.39 23.58
C VAL A 235 -16.68 -3.51 24.46
N VAL A 236 -15.39 -3.47 24.80
CA VAL A 236 -14.79 -4.50 25.67
C VAL A 236 -15.46 -4.54 27.04
N LYS A 237 -15.71 -3.37 27.64
CA LYS A 237 -16.44 -3.26 28.90
C LYS A 237 -17.84 -3.87 28.81
N TYR A 238 -18.58 -3.59 27.74
CA TYR A 238 -19.91 -4.14 27.54
C TYR A 238 -19.89 -5.67 27.44
N LEU A 239 -18.97 -6.23 26.65
CA LEU A 239 -18.81 -7.68 26.51
C LEU A 239 -18.46 -8.34 27.85
N ASP A 240 -17.66 -7.68 28.68
CA ASP A 240 -17.30 -8.14 30.01
C ASP A 240 -18.50 -8.08 30.98
N GLU A 241 -19.29 -7.01 30.97
CA GLU A 241 -20.51 -6.89 31.78
C GLU A 241 -21.58 -7.92 31.40
N HIS A 242 -21.59 -8.38 30.15
CA HIS A 242 -22.54 -9.37 29.61
C HIS A 242 -21.95 -10.78 29.47
N VAL A 243 -20.91 -11.10 30.25
CA VAL A 243 -20.37 -12.46 30.38
C VAL A 243 -19.94 -13.08 29.04
N SER A 244 -19.50 -12.23 28.12
CA SER A 244 -19.08 -12.62 26.77
C SER A 244 -17.57 -12.46 26.55
N LEU A 245 -16.85 -11.75 27.42
CA LEU A 245 -15.40 -11.59 27.30
C LEU A 245 -14.68 -12.80 27.92
N ILE A 246 -13.74 -13.41 27.18
CA ILE A 246 -12.85 -14.49 27.64
C ILE A 246 -11.50 -13.92 28.09
N LEU A 247 -10.86 -13.11 27.25
CA LEU A 247 -9.54 -12.52 27.50
C LEU A 247 -9.41 -11.18 26.77
N GLU A 248 -8.79 -10.20 27.40
CA GLU A 248 -8.28 -8.96 26.79
C GLU A 248 -6.76 -8.92 26.93
N GLU A 249 -6.04 -8.66 25.83
CA GLU A 249 -4.58 -8.54 25.83
C GLU A 249 -4.04 -7.53 24.81
N PRO A 250 -2.91 -6.86 25.10
CA PRO A 250 -2.21 -6.02 24.12
C PRO A 250 -1.56 -6.89 23.03
N TYR A 251 -1.85 -6.60 21.78
CA TYR A 251 -1.33 -7.31 20.63
C TYR A 251 -0.50 -6.38 19.75
N LYS A 252 0.81 -6.63 19.69
CA LYS A 252 1.75 -5.87 18.85
C LYS A 252 1.80 -6.49 17.46
N HIS A 253 1.49 -5.71 16.43
CA HIS A 253 1.48 -6.19 15.06
C HIS A 253 1.64 -5.04 14.05
N LYS A 254 1.79 -5.42 12.79
CA LYS A 254 1.89 -4.50 11.67
C LYS A 254 0.52 -3.89 11.37
N TYR A 255 0.41 -2.57 11.43
CA TYR A 255 -0.88 -1.87 11.20
C TYR A 255 -0.74 -0.72 10.20
N PRO A 256 -1.76 -0.47 9.34
CA PRO A 256 -1.74 0.59 8.34
C PRO A 256 -2.03 1.98 8.94
N TYR A 257 -1.16 2.93 8.61
CA TYR A 257 -1.20 4.32 9.00
C TYR A 257 -1.29 5.21 7.76
N ASP A 258 -1.93 6.35 7.91
CA ASP A 258 -1.94 7.40 6.88
C ASP A 258 -0.49 7.92 6.72
N TRP A 259 0.04 7.81 5.50
CA TRP A 259 1.41 8.23 5.19
C TRP A 259 1.70 9.71 5.45
N ARG A 260 0.67 10.58 5.52
CA ARG A 260 0.84 12.02 5.77
C ARG A 260 0.69 12.35 7.24
N SER A 261 -0.44 11.97 7.85
CA SER A 261 -0.71 12.32 9.25
C SER A 261 0.04 11.44 10.24
N LYS A 262 0.51 10.26 9.81
CA LYS A 262 1.12 9.23 10.66
C LYS A 262 0.18 8.78 11.79
N GLU A 263 -1.12 8.79 11.52
CA GLU A 263 -2.16 8.27 12.42
C GLU A 263 -2.75 6.95 11.89
N PRO A 264 -3.30 6.08 12.76
CA PRO A 264 -3.89 4.80 12.34
C PRO A 264 -5.09 4.98 11.41
N THR A 265 -5.21 4.10 10.41
CA THR A 265 -6.38 4.05 9.51
C THR A 265 -7.40 3.02 10.00
N ILE A 266 -8.62 3.07 9.46
CA ILE A 266 -9.65 2.04 9.68
C ILE A 266 -10.19 1.55 8.34
N PHE A 267 -10.82 0.38 8.32
CA PHE A 267 -11.67 -0.01 7.21
C PHE A 267 -13.11 0.41 7.47
N ARG A 268 -13.72 1.09 6.49
CA ARG A 268 -15.10 1.55 6.58
C ARG A 268 -15.76 1.46 5.22
N ALA A 269 -16.99 0.94 5.17
CA ALA A 269 -17.77 0.91 3.94
C ALA A 269 -18.43 2.25 3.68
N THR A 270 -17.99 2.89 2.61
CA THR A 270 -18.50 4.18 2.13
C THR A 270 -18.78 4.10 0.64
N GLU A 271 -19.69 4.94 0.14
CA GLU A 271 -19.94 5.07 -1.29
C GLU A 271 -18.77 5.79 -1.94
N GLN A 272 -18.10 5.12 -2.88
CA GLN A 272 -16.91 5.64 -3.56
C GLN A 272 -16.97 5.30 -5.04
N TRP A 273 -16.15 6.00 -5.82
CA TRP A 273 -15.89 5.69 -7.21
C TRP A 273 -14.70 4.75 -7.31
N PHE A 274 -14.88 3.69 -8.09
CA PHE A 274 -13.89 2.66 -8.30
C PHE A 274 -13.57 2.53 -9.79
N ALA A 275 -12.31 2.26 -10.09
CA ALA A 275 -11.87 1.72 -11.36
C ALA A 275 -11.65 0.21 -11.22
N SER A 276 -12.49 -0.59 -11.87
CA SER A 276 -12.36 -2.06 -11.91
C SER A 276 -11.18 -2.47 -12.77
N VAL A 277 -10.21 -3.16 -12.16
CA VAL A 277 -9.07 -3.71 -12.89
C VAL A 277 -9.43 -5.05 -13.54
N ASP A 278 -10.44 -5.77 -13.02
CA ASP A 278 -10.90 -7.06 -13.56
C ASP A 278 -11.16 -7.01 -15.07
N GLY A 279 -11.77 -5.93 -15.56
CA GLY A 279 -12.13 -5.79 -16.97
C GLY A 279 -10.95 -5.66 -17.95
N PHE A 280 -9.72 -5.46 -17.47
CA PHE A 280 -8.53 -5.33 -18.32
C PHE A 280 -7.24 -5.87 -17.68
N ARG A 281 -7.34 -6.67 -16.59
CA ARG A 281 -6.20 -7.21 -15.86
C ARG A 281 -5.28 -8.03 -16.76
N ASP A 282 -5.85 -8.97 -17.53
CA ASP A 282 -5.06 -9.86 -18.39
C ASP A 282 -4.31 -9.08 -19.47
N ALA A 283 -4.96 -8.06 -20.05
CA ALA A 283 -4.31 -7.15 -20.99
C ALA A 283 -3.15 -6.36 -20.35
N ALA A 284 -3.29 -5.95 -19.09
CA ALA A 284 -2.22 -5.29 -18.35
C ALA A 284 -1.06 -6.26 -18.06
N LEU A 285 -1.34 -7.49 -17.64
CA LEU A 285 -0.34 -8.53 -17.39
C LEU A 285 0.41 -8.92 -18.67
N ASP A 286 -0.29 -9.00 -19.81
CA ASP A 286 0.34 -9.27 -21.10
C ASP A 286 1.17 -8.10 -21.61
N ALA A 287 0.76 -6.85 -21.32
CA ALA A 287 1.56 -5.68 -21.64
C ALA A 287 2.86 -5.63 -20.82
N ILE A 288 2.83 -6.02 -19.54
CA ILE A 288 4.02 -6.07 -18.66
C ILE A 288 5.13 -6.94 -19.26
N LYS A 289 4.77 -8.11 -19.82
CA LYS A 289 5.72 -9.05 -20.44
C LYS A 289 6.46 -8.46 -21.66
N ARG A 290 5.92 -7.39 -22.25
CA ARG A 290 6.49 -6.72 -23.44
C ARG A 290 7.36 -5.52 -23.06
N VAL A 291 7.34 -5.10 -21.80
CA VAL A 291 8.16 -4.00 -21.27
C VAL A 291 9.51 -4.56 -20.85
N THR A 292 10.59 -3.82 -21.13
CA THR A 292 11.92 -4.14 -20.61
C THR A 292 12.08 -3.59 -19.20
N TRP A 293 12.41 -4.45 -18.23
CA TRP A 293 12.55 -4.09 -16.81
C TRP A 293 14.01 -4.11 -16.39
N VAL A 294 14.50 -2.99 -15.84
CA VAL A 294 15.87 -2.85 -15.33
C VAL A 294 15.80 -2.42 -13.85
N PRO A 295 16.14 -3.29 -12.89
CA PRO A 295 16.48 -4.71 -13.04
C PRO A 295 15.26 -5.58 -13.39
N SER A 296 15.50 -6.78 -13.92
CA SER A 296 14.45 -7.72 -14.34
C SER A 296 13.48 -8.11 -13.21
N GLN A 297 13.91 -8.03 -11.96
CA GLN A 297 13.08 -8.29 -10.78
C GLN A 297 11.89 -7.32 -10.64
N GLY A 298 11.97 -6.14 -11.26
CA GLY A 298 10.86 -5.16 -11.28
C GLY A 298 9.58 -5.73 -11.92
N GLU A 299 9.73 -6.63 -12.90
CA GLU A 299 8.60 -7.30 -13.55
C GLU A 299 7.78 -8.10 -12.54
N ASN A 300 8.43 -8.97 -11.77
CA ASN A 300 7.76 -9.80 -10.75
C ASN A 300 7.05 -8.93 -9.71
N ARG A 301 7.64 -7.79 -9.34
CA ARG A 301 7.07 -6.87 -8.37
C ARG A 301 5.77 -6.25 -8.88
N ILE A 302 5.72 -5.78 -10.13
CA ILE A 302 4.49 -5.20 -10.69
C ILE A 302 3.43 -6.27 -11.02
N VAL A 303 3.84 -7.44 -11.50
CA VAL A 303 2.93 -8.58 -11.77
C VAL A 303 2.18 -8.95 -10.50
N ASN A 304 2.91 -9.19 -9.39
CA ASN A 304 2.30 -9.55 -8.12
C ASN A 304 1.30 -8.49 -7.63
N MET A 305 1.58 -7.20 -7.88
CA MET A 305 0.70 -6.09 -7.50
C MET A 305 -0.56 -5.98 -8.36
N ILE A 306 -0.52 -6.41 -9.62
CA ILE A 306 -1.68 -6.33 -10.52
C ILE A 306 -2.53 -7.60 -10.44
N SER A 307 -1.91 -8.78 -10.31
CA SER A 307 -2.61 -10.06 -10.26
C SER A 307 -3.64 -10.15 -9.13
N GLY A 308 -3.32 -9.64 -7.94
CA GLY A 308 -4.21 -9.64 -6.77
C GLY A 308 -5.11 -8.40 -6.64
N ARG A 309 -5.02 -7.42 -7.55
CA ARG A 309 -5.74 -6.16 -7.41
C ARG A 309 -7.12 -6.23 -8.02
N SER A 310 -8.16 -6.06 -7.22
CA SER A 310 -9.56 -6.00 -7.66
C SER A 310 -9.92 -4.61 -8.20
N ASP A 311 -10.21 -3.68 -7.30
CA ASP A 311 -10.67 -2.34 -7.62
C ASP A 311 -9.72 -1.27 -7.09
N TRP A 312 -9.57 -0.20 -7.86
CA TRP A 312 -8.89 1.00 -7.40
C TRP A 312 -9.92 2.05 -6.99
N CYS A 313 -9.98 2.39 -5.71
CA CYS A 313 -10.77 3.52 -5.22
C CYS A 313 -10.15 4.84 -5.72
N ILE A 314 -10.83 5.51 -6.66
CA ILE A 314 -10.33 6.72 -7.34
C ILE A 314 -10.92 8.02 -6.77
N SER A 315 -11.92 7.97 -5.89
CA SER A 315 -12.48 9.16 -5.24
C SER A 315 -11.77 9.51 -3.95
N ARG A 316 -11.71 10.81 -3.65
CA ARG A 316 -11.18 11.39 -2.41
C ARG A 316 -12.11 12.51 -1.95
N GLN A 317 -12.35 12.57 -0.64
CA GLN A 317 -13.19 13.59 0.00
C GLN A 317 -12.35 14.83 0.32
N ARG A 318 -11.78 15.44 -0.72
CA ARG A 318 -10.87 16.59 -0.61
C ARG A 318 -11.32 17.70 -1.54
N THR A 319 -10.91 18.92 -1.23
CA THR A 319 -11.19 20.10 -2.06
C THR A 319 -10.09 20.38 -3.08
N TRP A 320 -8.84 19.98 -2.79
CA TRP A 320 -7.71 20.14 -3.70
C TRP A 320 -7.45 18.86 -4.49
N GLY A 321 -7.74 18.92 -5.79
CA GLY A 321 -7.60 17.83 -6.76
C GLY A 321 -8.49 18.05 -7.98
N VAL A 322 -8.35 17.22 -9.01
CA VAL A 322 -9.26 17.24 -10.17
C VAL A 322 -10.62 16.71 -9.73
N PRO A 323 -11.73 17.44 -9.90
CA PRO A 323 -13.06 16.96 -9.51
C PRO A 323 -13.49 15.76 -10.37
N ILE A 324 -14.20 14.80 -9.77
CA ILE A 324 -14.86 13.76 -10.56
C ILE A 324 -16.07 14.41 -11.25
N PRO A 325 -16.16 14.42 -12.59
CA PRO A 325 -17.17 15.18 -13.32
C PRO A 325 -18.51 14.45 -13.34
N VAL A 326 -19.16 14.37 -12.18
CA VAL A 326 -20.43 13.67 -11.97
C VAL A 326 -21.44 14.55 -11.25
N PHE A 327 -22.70 14.41 -11.63
CA PHE A 327 -23.84 15.00 -10.95
C PHE A 327 -24.67 13.90 -10.29
N TYR A 328 -25.43 14.24 -9.26
CA TYR A 328 -26.33 13.32 -8.57
C TYR A 328 -27.73 13.89 -8.57
N HIS A 329 -28.74 13.05 -8.85
CA HIS A 329 -30.12 13.43 -8.62
C HIS A 329 -30.34 13.66 -7.11
N VAL A 330 -31.03 14.74 -6.74
CA VAL A 330 -31.18 15.16 -5.33
C VAL A 330 -31.94 14.10 -4.50
N ASP A 331 -33.02 13.54 -5.05
CA ASP A 331 -33.83 12.55 -4.32
C ASP A 331 -33.26 11.12 -4.37
N THR A 332 -32.97 10.60 -5.56
CA THR A 332 -32.57 9.19 -5.75
C THR A 332 -31.07 8.94 -5.51
N GLN A 333 -30.24 9.99 -5.46
CA GLN A 333 -28.78 9.90 -5.42
C GLN A 333 -28.12 9.20 -6.62
N GLU A 334 -28.90 8.91 -7.67
CA GLU A 334 -28.39 8.27 -8.88
C GLU A 334 -27.39 9.19 -9.60
N PRO A 335 -26.23 8.64 -10.05
CA PRO A 335 -25.23 9.42 -10.74
C PRO A 335 -25.62 9.70 -12.20
N LEU A 336 -25.57 10.97 -12.60
CA LEU A 336 -25.59 11.41 -13.98
C LEU A 336 -24.13 11.57 -14.47
N ILE A 337 -23.64 10.54 -15.15
CA ILE A 337 -22.32 10.53 -15.80
C ILE A 337 -22.43 9.86 -17.18
N THR A 338 -22.36 10.68 -18.23
CA THR A 338 -22.54 10.28 -19.62
C THR A 338 -21.40 10.84 -20.48
N GLU A 339 -21.26 10.36 -21.71
CA GLU A 339 -20.30 10.94 -22.66
C GLU A 339 -20.56 12.44 -22.88
N GLU A 340 -21.83 12.83 -23.05
CA GLU A 340 -22.26 14.22 -23.22
C GLU A 340 -21.85 15.11 -22.03
N THR A 341 -22.14 14.67 -20.80
CA THR A 341 -21.78 15.43 -19.60
C THR A 341 -20.26 15.52 -19.42
N ILE A 342 -19.52 14.44 -19.71
CA ILE A 342 -18.05 14.42 -19.58
C ILE A 342 -17.41 15.36 -20.62
N GLU A 343 -17.82 15.29 -21.88
CA GLU A 343 -17.25 16.15 -22.94
C GLU A 343 -17.57 17.63 -22.70
N HIS A 344 -18.78 17.94 -22.21
CA HIS A 344 -19.14 19.30 -21.83
C HIS A 344 -18.24 19.83 -20.70
N ILE A 345 -18.04 19.08 -19.62
CA ILE A 345 -17.16 19.47 -18.52
C ILE A 345 -15.70 19.58 -18.98
N LYS A 346 -15.24 18.67 -19.83
CA LYS A 346 -13.89 18.72 -20.41
C LYS A 346 -13.66 20.00 -21.21
N ALA A 347 -14.65 20.49 -21.94
CA ALA A 347 -14.57 21.77 -22.64
C ALA A 347 -14.42 22.94 -21.64
N ILE A 348 -15.26 22.97 -20.60
CA ILE A 348 -15.18 23.99 -19.54
C ILE A 348 -13.80 23.97 -18.85
N VAL A 349 -13.31 22.80 -18.46
CA VAL A 349 -12.01 22.64 -17.79
C VAL A 349 -10.86 23.05 -18.71
N SER A 350 -10.96 22.81 -20.02
CA SER A 350 -9.93 23.22 -20.99
C SER A 350 -9.82 24.74 -21.13
N GLU A 351 -10.93 25.46 -20.97
CA GLU A 351 -10.97 26.93 -21.06
C GLU A 351 -10.67 27.61 -19.72
N LYS A 352 -11.26 27.11 -18.63
CA LYS A 352 -11.31 27.80 -17.32
C LYS A 352 -10.53 27.11 -16.20
N GLY A 353 -9.94 25.94 -16.48
CA GLY A 353 -9.29 25.10 -15.48
C GLY A 353 -10.28 24.29 -14.63
N SER A 354 -9.75 23.37 -13.82
CA SER A 354 -10.55 22.49 -12.94
C SER A 354 -11.33 23.26 -11.86
N ASP A 355 -10.84 24.43 -11.46
CA ASP A 355 -11.48 25.25 -10.42
C ASP A 355 -12.88 25.74 -10.82
N ALA A 356 -13.16 25.77 -12.13
CA ALA A 356 -14.50 26.05 -12.67
C ALA A 356 -15.58 25.18 -12.03
N TRP A 357 -15.26 23.93 -11.69
CA TRP A 357 -16.18 23.02 -11.02
C TRP A 357 -16.68 23.57 -9.69
N TRP A 358 -15.87 24.33 -8.96
CA TRP A 358 -16.20 24.80 -7.61
C TRP A 358 -17.01 26.09 -7.65
N TYR A 359 -16.58 27.09 -8.43
CA TYR A 359 -17.23 28.41 -8.44
C TYR A 359 -18.43 28.53 -9.40
N MET A 360 -18.52 27.71 -10.45
CA MET A 360 -19.67 27.74 -11.37
C MET A 360 -20.91 27.08 -10.77
N LYS A 361 -22.08 27.54 -11.20
CA LYS A 361 -23.37 26.97 -10.79
C LYS A 361 -23.64 25.64 -11.48
N THR A 362 -24.46 24.79 -10.86
CA THR A 362 -24.85 23.49 -11.45
C THR A 362 -25.48 23.69 -12.84
N GLU A 363 -26.32 24.72 -13.03
CA GLU A 363 -26.94 25.03 -14.32
C GLU A 363 -25.94 25.38 -15.43
N GLU A 364 -24.76 25.89 -15.07
CA GLU A 364 -23.70 26.28 -16.00
C GLU A 364 -22.74 25.13 -16.32
N LEU A 365 -22.68 24.12 -15.44
CA LEU A 365 -21.87 22.93 -15.59
C LEU A 365 -22.60 21.79 -16.31
N LEU A 366 -23.94 21.83 -16.34
CA LEU A 366 -24.75 20.86 -17.04
C LEU A 366 -24.86 21.18 -18.55
N PRO A 367 -24.84 20.16 -19.43
CA PRO A 367 -25.20 20.34 -20.83
C PRO A 367 -26.61 20.93 -20.98
N ASP A 368 -26.88 21.60 -22.10
CA ASP A 368 -28.13 22.34 -22.33
C ASP A 368 -29.39 21.49 -22.13
N LYS A 369 -29.33 20.20 -22.47
CA LYS A 369 -30.41 19.22 -22.27
C LYS A 369 -30.88 19.09 -20.81
N TYR A 370 -29.99 19.31 -19.85
CA TYR A 370 -30.26 19.18 -18.41
C TYR A 370 -30.43 20.54 -17.71
N ARG A 371 -30.23 21.65 -18.43
CA ARG A 371 -30.23 23.00 -17.85
C ARG A 371 -31.57 23.36 -17.20
N ASP A 372 -32.68 23.02 -17.85
CA ASP A 372 -34.03 23.26 -17.33
C ASP A 372 -34.37 22.41 -16.09
N LYS A 373 -33.63 21.32 -15.89
CA LYS A 373 -33.79 20.39 -14.76
C LYS A 373 -32.65 20.50 -13.75
N ALA A 374 -31.82 21.54 -13.84
CA ALA A 374 -30.62 21.63 -13.03
C ALA A 374 -30.90 21.63 -11.51
N SER A 375 -32.09 22.08 -11.08
CA SER A 375 -32.54 22.00 -9.68
C SER A 375 -32.74 20.57 -9.17
N GLU A 376 -32.95 19.59 -10.05
CA GLU A 376 -33.05 18.16 -9.72
C GLU A 376 -31.66 17.55 -9.47
N TYR A 377 -30.58 18.26 -9.78
CA TYR A 377 -29.21 17.76 -9.71
C TYR A 377 -28.33 18.58 -8.76
N ARG A 378 -27.37 17.88 -8.14
CA ARG A 378 -26.25 18.49 -7.43
C ARG A 378 -24.93 17.99 -8.01
N LYS A 379 -23.93 18.86 -8.13
CA LYS A 379 -22.58 18.44 -8.53
C LYS A 379 -21.91 17.63 -7.42
N GLY A 380 -21.13 16.63 -7.81
CA GLY A 380 -20.30 15.85 -6.88
C GLY A 380 -19.21 16.68 -6.23
N THR A 381 -18.80 16.27 -5.03
CA THR A 381 -17.78 16.96 -4.23
C THR A 381 -16.47 16.17 -4.11
N ASP A 382 -16.44 14.95 -4.65
CA ASP A 382 -15.23 14.13 -4.62
C ASP A 382 -14.24 14.59 -5.69
N THR A 383 -12.95 14.58 -5.33
CA THR A 383 -11.84 14.71 -6.28
C THR A 383 -11.27 13.35 -6.64
N MET A 384 -10.53 13.30 -7.74
CA MET A 384 -9.76 12.14 -8.15
C MET A 384 -8.55 11.93 -7.22
N ASP A 385 -8.16 10.66 -7.09
CA ASP A 385 -6.89 10.24 -6.53
C ASP A 385 -5.72 10.87 -7.29
N VAL A 386 -4.71 11.38 -6.58
CA VAL A 386 -3.49 11.95 -7.17
C VAL A 386 -2.70 10.92 -8.00
N TRP A 387 -2.87 9.63 -7.72
CA TRP A 387 -2.33 8.57 -8.56
C TRP A 387 -3.04 8.47 -9.91
N PHE A 388 -4.31 8.88 -10.00
CA PHE A 388 -5.03 8.98 -11.27
C PHE A 388 -4.52 10.16 -12.09
N ASP A 389 -4.30 11.31 -11.44
CA ASP A 389 -3.72 12.50 -12.08
C ASP A 389 -2.34 12.17 -12.67
N SER A 390 -1.40 11.72 -11.84
CA SER A 390 -0.06 11.33 -12.29
C SER A 390 -0.09 10.15 -13.26
N GLY A 391 -0.97 9.17 -13.04
CA GLY A 391 -1.16 8.03 -13.94
C GLY A 391 -1.66 8.44 -15.33
N SER A 392 -2.38 9.56 -15.44
CA SER A 392 -2.83 10.10 -16.72
C SER A 392 -1.80 10.97 -17.45
N SER A 393 -0.57 11.11 -16.91
CA SER A 393 0.47 11.97 -17.50
C SER A 393 0.89 11.54 -18.91
N TRP A 394 0.83 10.24 -19.24
CA TRP A 394 1.08 9.76 -20.60
C TRP A 394 0.09 10.34 -21.60
N ALA A 395 -1.16 10.57 -21.20
CA ALA A 395 -2.22 11.12 -22.06
C ALA A 395 -2.18 12.65 -22.09
N ALA A 396 -1.91 13.27 -20.95
CA ALA A 396 -1.88 14.73 -20.82
C ALA A 396 -0.60 15.35 -21.40
N VAL A 397 0.52 14.63 -21.36
CA VAL A 397 1.85 15.12 -21.73
C VAL A 397 2.41 14.35 -22.92
N SER A 398 2.78 13.08 -22.75
CA SER A 398 3.54 12.32 -23.76
C SER A 398 2.80 12.15 -25.09
N ALA A 399 1.48 11.92 -25.04
CA ALA A 399 0.65 11.71 -26.23
C ALA A 399 0.17 13.01 -26.90
N LYS A 400 0.33 14.17 -26.25
CA LYS A 400 -0.23 15.46 -26.72
C LYS A 400 0.81 16.49 -27.09
N ARG A 401 1.97 16.50 -26.43
CA ARG A 401 2.97 17.54 -26.60
C ARG A 401 3.91 17.22 -27.76
N ASP A 402 4.07 18.17 -28.68
CA ASP A 402 4.98 18.04 -29.81
C ASP A 402 6.41 17.72 -29.34
N GLY A 403 7.06 16.78 -30.04
CA GLY A 403 8.41 16.30 -29.73
C GLY A 403 8.47 15.19 -28.67
N LEU A 404 7.33 14.75 -28.12
CA LEU A 404 7.25 13.55 -27.28
C LEU A 404 6.56 12.40 -28.01
N ASN A 405 6.86 11.18 -27.55
CA ASN A 405 6.31 9.95 -28.11
C ASN A 405 5.43 9.22 -27.09
N PHE A 406 4.43 8.52 -27.60
CA PHE A 406 3.66 7.52 -26.86
C PHE A 406 3.65 6.21 -27.65
N PRO A 407 4.11 5.07 -27.06
CA PRO A 407 4.69 4.94 -25.72
C PRO A 407 6.02 5.70 -25.54
N ALA A 408 6.37 6.06 -24.30
CA ALA A 408 7.68 6.62 -23.97
C ALA A 408 8.76 5.53 -23.99
N ASP A 409 9.99 5.86 -24.40
CA ASP A 409 11.07 4.86 -24.45
C ASP A 409 11.45 4.34 -23.06
N VAL A 410 11.52 5.24 -22.07
CA VAL A 410 11.94 4.94 -20.69
C VAL A 410 11.08 5.69 -19.68
N TYR A 411 10.60 4.98 -18.66
CA TYR A 411 10.23 5.54 -17.37
C TYR A 411 11.33 5.21 -16.34
N LEU A 412 11.72 6.17 -15.51
CA LEU A 412 12.80 6.04 -14.52
C LEU A 412 12.35 6.63 -13.19
N GLU A 413 12.20 5.81 -12.15
CA GLU A 413 11.88 6.29 -10.79
C GLU A 413 12.32 5.28 -9.70
N GLY A 414 12.12 5.66 -8.44
CA GLY A 414 12.39 4.82 -7.28
C GLY A 414 11.51 3.57 -7.18
N SER A 415 12.00 2.58 -6.42
CA SER A 415 11.34 1.28 -6.28
C SER A 415 9.91 1.32 -5.70
N ASP A 416 9.57 2.38 -4.97
CA ASP A 416 8.22 2.66 -4.47
C ASP A 416 7.19 2.89 -5.59
N GLN A 417 7.62 3.34 -6.77
CA GLN A 417 6.71 3.65 -7.88
C GLN A 417 6.08 2.43 -8.55
N HIS A 418 6.50 1.20 -8.21
CA HIS A 418 5.77 -0.02 -8.56
C HIS A 418 4.36 -0.06 -7.98
N ARG A 419 4.13 0.58 -6.82
CA ARG A 419 2.81 0.74 -6.19
C ARG A 419 2.13 2.05 -6.56
N GLY A 420 2.90 3.00 -7.09
CA GLY A 420 2.47 4.35 -7.42
C GLY A 420 2.40 4.56 -8.94
N TRP A 421 3.28 5.41 -9.45
CA TRP A 421 3.17 5.98 -10.78
C TRP A 421 3.32 5.00 -11.94
N PHE A 422 4.20 3.99 -11.83
CA PHE A 422 4.34 2.97 -12.88
C PHE A 422 3.02 2.21 -13.06
N GLN A 423 2.44 1.77 -11.94
CA GLN A 423 1.19 1.02 -11.95
C GLN A 423 0.02 1.88 -12.40
N SER A 424 -0.15 3.10 -11.87
CA SER A 424 -1.29 3.94 -12.26
C SER A 424 -1.21 4.37 -13.73
N SER A 425 0.00 4.65 -14.23
CA SER A 425 0.22 4.92 -15.66
C SER A 425 -0.15 3.72 -16.52
N LEU A 426 0.33 2.53 -16.16
CA LEU A 426 0.02 1.30 -16.88
C LEU A 426 -1.49 1.03 -16.93
N LEU A 427 -2.16 1.07 -15.78
CA LEU A 427 -3.59 0.75 -15.69
C LEU A 427 -4.45 1.73 -16.49
N THR A 428 -4.20 3.05 -16.36
CA THR A 428 -4.97 4.06 -17.10
C THR A 428 -4.71 3.99 -18.61
N SER A 429 -3.46 3.72 -19.02
CA SER A 429 -3.09 3.57 -20.44
C SER A 429 -3.71 2.32 -21.05
N ILE A 430 -3.63 1.17 -20.40
CA ILE A 430 -4.22 -0.09 -20.89
C ILE A 430 -5.73 0.03 -20.96
N ALA A 431 -6.37 0.56 -19.91
CA ALA A 431 -7.83 0.70 -19.87
C ALA A 431 -8.41 1.58 -20.99
N THR A 432 -7.60 2.48 -21.56
CA THR A 432 -8.05 3.44 -22.59
C THR A 432 -7.50 3.12 -23.99
N THR A 433 -6.25 2.70 -24.10
CA THR A 433 -5.54 2.49 -25.38
C THR A 433 -5.18 1.04 -25.66
N GLY A 434 -5.17 0.17 -24.64
CA GLY A 434 -4.68 -1.21 -24.76
C GLY A 434 -3.15 -1.32 -24.90
N LYS A 435 -2.40 -0.24 -24.68
CA LYS A 435 -0.93 -0.22 -24.75
C LYS A 435 -0.31 0.23 -23.43
N ALA A 436 0.87 -0.30 -23.10
CA ALA A 436 1.67 0.24 -22.00
C ALA A 436 2.15 1.66 -22.36
N PRO A 437 2.27 2.57 -21.37
CA PRO A 437 2.71 3.94 -21.63
C PRO A 437 4.22 4.08 -21.78
N TYR A 438 4.98 3.01 -21.53
CA TYR A 438 6.43 2.95 -21.59
C TYR A 438 6.89 1.65 -22.25
N SER A 439 8.04 1.70 -22.94
CA SER A 439 8.72 0.55 -23.54
C SER A 439 9.71 -0.09 -22.56
N SER A 440 10.36 0.71 -21.73
CA SER A 440 11.28 0.25 -20.68
C SER A 440 11.01 0.96 -19.35
N VAL A 441 11.27 0.26 -18.25
CA VAL A 441 11.23 0.82 -16.89
C VAL A 441 12.58 0.59 -16.22
N ILE A 442 13.20 1.67 -15.78
CA ILE A 442 14.41 1.65 -14.96
C ILE A 442 14.01 1.99 -13.53
N THR A 443 14.41 1.15 -12.60
CA THR A 443 14.13 1.32 -11.18
C THR A 443 15.42 1.51 -10.42
N HIS A 444 15.45 2.54 -9.56
CA HIS A 444 16.52 2.72 -8.60
C HIS A 444 16.08 2.51 -7.15
N GLY A 445 17.04 2.19 -6.28
CA GLY A 445 16.85 2.15 -4.83
C GLY A 445 16.78 3.55 -4.21
N PHE A 446 16.68 3.58 -2.88
CA PHE A 446 16.67 4.81 -2.10
C PHE A 446 18.08 5.30 -1.81
N VAL A 447 18.21 6.62 -1.67
CA VAL A 447 19.42 7.23 -1.11
C VAL A 447 19.33 7.23 0.41
N LEU A 448 20.32 6.63 1.07
CA LEU A 448 20.47 6.54 2.51
C LEU A 448 21.65 7.39 2.98
N ASP A 449 21.67 7.73 4.27
CA ASP A 449 22.82 8.42 4.84
C ASP A 449 24.07 7.52 4.94
N LYS A 450 25.17 8.07 5.47
CA LYS A 450 26.43 7.35 5.64
C LYS A 450 26.35 6.10 6.53
N ASP A 451 25.34 6.00 7.39
CA ASP A 451 25.14 4.90 8.34
C ASP A 451 24.07 3.91 7.84
N GLY A 452 23.54 4.10 6.62
CA GLY A 452 22.51 3.24 6.03
C GLY A 452 21.10 3.53 6.55
N LEU A 453 20.87 4.70 7.14
CA LEU A 453 19.56 5.10 7.66
C LEU A 453 18.81 5.96 6.64
N LYS A 454 17.48 5.82 6.62
CA LYS A 454 16.60 6.67 5.81
C LYS A 454 16.78 8.13 6.22
N MET A 455 16.99 9.00 5.25
CA MET A 455 17.16 10.43 5.50
C MET A 455 15.84 11.09 5.93
N SER A 456 15.88 11.90 6.98
CA SER A 456 14.74 12.71 7.40
C SER A 456 15.17 14.04 8.04
N LYS A 457 14.38 15.09 7.82
CA LYS A 457 14.66 16.42 8.38
C LYS A 457 14.66 16.44 9.91
N SER A 458 13.84 15.60 10.56
CA SER A 458 13.75 15.49 12.01
C SER A 458 14.98 14.84 12.64
N VAL A 459 15.55 13.82 11.99
CA VAL A 459 16.80 13.17 12.44
C VAL A 459 18.02 14.04 12.12
N GLY A 460 17.91 14.92 11.11
CA GLY A 460 18.99 15.85 10.74
C GLY A 460 20.10 15.19 9.92
N ASN A 461 19.87 14.00 9.36
CA ASN A 461 20.81 13.23 8.54
C ASN A 461 20.66 13.48 7.03
N VAL A 462 19.94 14.53 6.62
CA VAL A 462 19.69 14.83 5.20
C VAL A 462 20.93 15.43 4.55
N VAL A 463 21.36 14.84 3.43
CA VAL A 463 22.32 15.45 2.51
C VAL A 463 21.56 16.23 1.46
N ASP A 464 21.64 17.56 1.54
CA ASP A 464 20.94 18.49 0.66
C ASP A 464 21.72 18.69 -0.66
N PRO A 465 21.14 18.36 -1.84
CA PRO A 465 21.81 18.55 -3.12
C PRO A 465 22.27 19.99 -3.38
N GLU A 466 21.49 20.99 -2.96
CA GLU A 466 21.85 22.40 -3.15
C GLU A 466 23.12 22.76 -2.36
N LYS A 467 23.22 22.26 -1.12
CA LYS A 467 24.42 22.44 -0.30
C LYS A 467 25.63 21.70 -0.86
N VAL A 468 25.45 20.52 -1.46
CA VAL A 468 26.56 19.81 -2.12
C VAL A 468 27.08 20.64 -3.29
N ILE A 469 26.19 21.26 -4.07
CA ILE A 469 26.54 22.02 -5.27
C ILE A 469 27.16 23.38 -4.90
N LEU A 470 26.48 24.16 -4.06
CA LEU A 470 26.82 25.55 -3.75
C LEU A 470 27.69 25.72 -2.49
N GLY A 471 27.83 24.66 -1.70
CA GLY A 471 28.46 24.71 -0.39
C GLY A 471 27.47 25.14 0.70
N GLY A 472 27.82 24.84 1.95
CA GLY A 472 27.07 25.25 3.12
C GLY A 472 27.57 26.57 3.73
N LYS A 473 27.07 26.90 4.92
CA LYS A 473 27.48 28.13 5.65
C LYS A 473 28.95 28.07 6.08
N ASP A 474 29.45 26.89 6.40
CA ASP A 474 30.85 26.63 6.75
C ASP A 474 31.50 25.85 5.61
N SER A 475 32.17 26.57 4.70
CA SER A 475 32.81 26.00 3.52
C SER A 475 33.94 25.01 3.82
N LYS A 476 34.44 24.96 5.06
CA LYS A 476 35.42 23.93 5.47
C LYS A 476 34.75 22.60 5.78
N LYS A 477 33.51 22.62 6.27
CA LYS A 477 32.72 21.40 6.57
C LYS A 477 31.87 20.97 5.38
N GLU A 478 31.32 21.93 4.65
CA GLU A 478 30.42 21.75 3.52
C GLU A 478 30.97 22.54 2.31
N PRO A 479 32.06 22.09 1.67
CA PRO A 479 32.63 22.79 0.54
C PRO A 479 31.71 22.73 -0.69
N PRO A 480 31.77 23.72 -1.59
CA PRO A 480 31.05 23.69 -2.86
C PRO A 480 31.68 22.65 -3.78
N TYR A 481 31.13 21.44 -3.79
CA TYR A 481 31.62 20.36 -4.64
C TYR A 481 31.23 20.56 -6.11
N GLY A 482 30.12 21.27 -6.37
CA GLY A 482 29.56 21.47 -7.71
C GLY A 482 28.74 20.29 -8.20
N ALA A 483 27.95 20.52 -9.25
CA ALA A 483 27.02 19.53 -9.80
C ALA A 483 27.72 18.28 -10.36
N ASP A 484 28.91 18.42 -10.94
CA ASP A 484 29.62 17.30 -11.55
C ASP A 484 30.12 16.28 -10.53
N VAL A 485 30.47 16.70 -9.30
CA VAL A 485 30.84 15.76 -8.24
C VAL A 485 29.62 14.92 -7.82
N LEU A 486 28.44 15.54 -7.76
CA LEU A 486 27.20 14.82 -7.48
C LEU A 486 26.83 13.88 -8.63
N ARG A 487 26.97 14.30 -9.89
CA ARG A 487 26.76 13.44 -11.07
C ARG A 487 27.74 12.28 -11.12
N LEU A 488 29.02 12.52 -10.79
CA LEU A 488 30.04 11.48 -10.72
C LEU A 488 29.68 10.45 -9.63
N TRP A 489 29.21 10.90 -8.47
CA TRP A 489 28.68 10.01 -7.44
C TRP A 489 27.52 9.16 -7.96
N VAL A 490 26.50 9.76 -8.60
CA VAL A 490 25.37 9.02 -9.20
C VAL A 490 25.86 7.98 -10.21
N SER A 491 26.82 8.34 -11.05
CA SER A 491 27.39 7.41 -12.04
C SER A 491 28.23 6.31 -11.40
N SER A 492 28.69 6.46 -10.15
CA SER A 492 29.58 5.50 -9.49
C SER A 492 28.88 4.38 -8.74
N VAL A 493 27.60 4.57 -8.42
CA VAL A 493 26.83 3.67 -7.57
C VAL A 493 25.99 2.70 -8.39
N ASP A 494 25.92 1.44 -7.96
CA ASP A 494 24.93 0.51 -8.47
C ASP A 494 23.55 0.92 -7.93
N TYR A 495 22.83 1.72 -8.74
CA TYR A 495 21.54 2.30 -8.36
C TYR A 495 20.43 1.27 -8.23
N THR A 496 20.63 0.01 -8.65
CA THR A 496 19.57 -1.01 -8.59
C THR A 496 19.22 -1.41 -7.16
N GLY A 497 20.13 -1.15 -6.21
CA GLY A 497 19.91 -1.24 -4.77
C GLY A 497 19.91 0.14 -4.09
N ASP A 498 19.74 0.15 -2.77
CA ASP A 498 19.88 1.36 -1.97
C ASP A 498 21.34 1.84 -1.94
N VAL A 499 21.55 3.15 -2.02
CA VAL A 499 22.87 3.77 -2.17
C VAL A 499 23.16 4.76 -1.05
N LEU A 500 24.42 4.82 -0.60
CA LEU A 500 24.82 5.69 0.50
C LEU A 500 25.37 7.02 -0.01
N ILE A 501 25.11 8.10 0.73
CA ILE A 501 25.74 9.40 0.52
C ILE A 501 26.20 10.02 1.85
N GLY A 502 27.35 10.70 1.81
CA GLY A 502 27.92 11.36 2.98
C GLY A 502 29.13 12.22 2.61
N SER A 503 29.61 13.02 3.58
CA SER A 503 30.72 13.96 3.37
C SER A 503 32.01 13.28 2.93
N GLU A 504 32.31 12.09 3.45
CA GLU A 504 33.48 11.32 3.06
C GLU A 504 33.39 10.83 1.61
N ILE A 505 32.24 10.29 1.20
CA ILE A 505 31.98 9.85 -0.18
C ILE A 505 32.12 11.04 -1.13
N LEU A 506 31.51 12.19 -0.81
CA LEU A 506 31.59 13.40 -1.63
C LEU A 506 33.03 13.93 -1.74
N ARG A 507 33.81 13.87 -0.65
CA ARG A 507 35.24 14.21 -0.67
C ARG A 507 36.01 13.29 -1.62
N GLN A 508 35.79 11.97 -1.54
CA GLN A 508 36.43 11.00 -2.44
C GLN A 508 36.06 11.25 -3.91
N MET A 509 34.79 11.54 -4.20
CA MET A 509 34.33 11.90 -5.55
C MET A 509 34.95 13.20 -6.05
N SER A 510 35.11 14.19 -5.18
CA SER A 510 35.80 15.44 -5.51
C SER A 510 37.26 15.22 -5.88
N ASP A 511 37.96 14.37 -5.13
CA ASP A 511 39.36 14.03 -5.42
C ASP A 511 39.49 13.25 -6.73
N MET A 512 38.54 12.36 -7.03
CA MET A 512 38.49 11.67 -8.33
C MET A 512 38.26 12.64 -9.48
N TYR A 513 37.27 13.53 -9.33
CA TYR A 513 36.97 14.57 -10.32
C TYR A 513 38.19 15.46 -10.59
N ARG A 514 38.92 15.88 -9.56
CA ARG A 514 40.16 16.68 -9.71
C ARG A 514 41.23 15.92 -10.49
N LYS A 515 41.37 14.61 -10.27
CA LYS A 515 42.31 13.77 -11.02
C LYS A 515 41.93 13.69 -12.50
N LEU A 516 40.67 13.39 -12.81
CA LEU A 516 40.16 13.35 -14.18
C LEU A 516 40.40 14.69 -14.90
N ARG A 517 40.02 15.80 -14.25
CA ARG A 517 40.25 17.15 -14.77
C ARG A 517 41.73 17.45 -14.96
N GLY A 518 42.58 17.00 -14.04
CA GLY A 518 44.03 17.15 -14.12
C GLY A 518 44.62 16.44 -15.34
N THR A 519 44.19 15.20 -15.60
CA THR A 519 44.58 14.41 -16.77
C THR A 519 44.14 15.09 -18.06
N MET A 520 42.88 15.49 -18.17
CA MET A 520 42.36 16.19 -19.36
C MET A 520 43.11 17.50 -19.61
N ARG A 521 43.41 18.27 -18.55
CA ARG A 521 44.22 19.49 -18.67
C ARG A 521 45.64 19.19 -19.18
N PHE A 522 46.26 18.12 -18.72
CA PHE A 522 47.58 17.70 -19.20
C PHE A 522 47.54 17.31 -20.69
N LEU A 523 46.55 16.50 -21.10
CA LEU A 523 46.38 16.13 -22.51
C LEU A 523 46.16 17.37 -23.40
N LEU A 524 45.27 18.28 -23.00
CA LEU A 524 45.01 19.52 -23.73
C LEU A 524 46.26 20.40 -23.85
N ALA A 525 47.09 20.49 -22.81
CA ALA A 525 48.32 21.25 -22.84
C ALA A 525 49.35 20.67 -23.83
N ASN A 526 49.41 19.34 -23.96
CA ASN A 526 50.29 18.67 -24.93
C ASN A 526 49.78 18.74 -26.38
N LEU A 527 48.53 19.15 -26.59
CA LEU A 527 47.95 19.33 -27.92
C LEU A 527 47.97 20.79 -28.40
N HIS A 528 48.58 21.71 -27.63
CA HIS A 528 48.52 23.16 -27.91
C HIS A 528 49.08 23.58 -29.28
N ASP A 529 50.06 22.84 -29.79
CA ASP A 529 50.75 23.02 -31.07
C ASP A 529 50.45 21.90 -32.07
N TRP A 530 49.58 20.95 -31.70
CA TRP A 530 49.17 19.85 -32.56
C TRP A 530 48.08 20.31 -33.54
N ASN A 531 48.18 19.87 -34.80
CA ASN A 531 47.17 20.11 -35.82
C ASN A 531 46.72 18.78 -36.48
N PRO A 532 45.51 18.70 -37.04
CA PRO A 532 45.02 17.47 -37.70
C PRO A 532 45.85 17.02 -38.92
N GLU A 533 46.53 17.95 -39.58
CA GLU A 533 47.38 17.65 -40.75
C GLU A 533 48.63 16.84 -40.37
N ASN A 534 49.10 16.96 -39.13
CA ASN A 534 50.21 16.22 -38.55
C ASN A 534 49.82 14.83 -38.02
N SER A 535 48.63 14.32 -38.35
CA SER A 535 48.19 12.98 -37.93
C SER A 535 49.06 11.88 -38.55
N VAL A 536 49.39 10.86 -37.76
CA VAL A 536 50.22 9.72 -38.19
C VAL A 536 49.31 8.50 -38.42
N PRO A 537 49.43 7.78 -39.57
CA PRO A 537 48.68 6.56 -39.79
C PRO A 537 48.95 5.50 -38.72
N TYR A 538 47.94 4.70 -38.36
CA TYR A 538 48.05 3.69 -37.30
C TYR A 538 49.21 2.69 -37.52
N SER A 539 49.47 2.32 -38.78
CA SER A 539 50.59 1.43 -39.15
C SER A 539 51.96 2.00 -38.80
N ASP A 540 52.07 3.32 -38.77
CA ASP A 540 53.32 4.06 -38.65
C ASP A 540 53.55 4.56 -37.22
N LEU A 541 52.54 4.40 -36.35
CA LEU A 541 52.66 4.69 -34.92
C LEU A 541 53.63 3.73 -34.22
N PRO A 542 54.41 4.23 -33.24
CA PRO A 542 55.13 3.39 -32.29
C PRO A 542 54.23 2.32 -31.66
N LYS A 543 54.80 1.15 -31.34
CA LYS A 543 54.04 0.03 -30.75
C LYS A 543 53.32 0.39 -29.45
N ILE A 544 53.90 1.29 -28.66
CA ILE A 544 53.29 1.80 -27.43
C ILE A 544 52.02 2.61 -27.70
N ASP A 545 52.02 3.43 -28.74
CA ASP A 545 50.86 4.25 -29.13
C ASP A 545 49.77 3.39 -29.78
N GLN A 546 50.15 2.39 -30.58
CA GLN A 546 49.22 1.37 -31.09
C GLN A 546 48.54 0.62 -29.93
N TYR A 547 49.30 0.23 -28.90
CA TYR A 547 48.76 -0.42 -27.71
C TYR A 547 47.85 0.51 -26.91
N ALA A 548 48.22 1.79 -26.76
CA ALA A 548 47.40 2.80 -26.08
C ALA A 548 46.03 2.98 -26.78
N LEU A 549 46.02 3.06 -28.12
CA LEU A 549 44.78 3.13 -28.91
C LEU A 549 43.94 1.85 -28.81
N PHE A 550 44.58 0.67 -28.78
CA PHE A 550 43.87 -0.59 -28.54
C PHE A 550 43.19 -0.61 -27.16
N GLN A 551 43.88 -0.15 -26.11
CA GLN A 551 43.29 -0.02 -24.78
C GLN A 551 42.13 0.99 -24.77
N LEU A 552 42.29 2.13 -25.46
CA LEU A 552 41.22 3.11 -25.60
C LEU A 552 39.98 2.50 -26.27
N GLU A 553 40.15 1.75 -27.36
CA GLU A 553 39.01 1.11 -28.05
C GLU A 553 38.28 0.10 -27.15
N ASN A 554 39.01 -0.70 -26.36
CA ASN A 554 38.39 -1.61 -25.40
C ASN A 554 37.57 -0.87 -24.34
N VAL A 555 38.08 0.26 -23.84
CA VAL A 555 37.36 1.12 -22.88
C VAL A 555 36.12 1.72 -23.54
N VAL A 556 36.25 2.25 -24.76
CA VAL A 556 35.11 2.83 -25.52
C VAL A 556 34.03 1.77 -25.78
N ALA A 557 34.41 0.55 -26.17
CA ALA A 557 33.48 -0.55 -26.37
C ALA A 557 32.75 -0.93 -25.07
N SER A 558 33.47 -1.05 -23.96
CA SER A 558 32.90 -1.33 -22.64
C SER A 558 31.96 -0.21 -22.15
N MET A 559 32.32 1.05 -22.41
CA MET A 559 31.48 2.21 -22.07
C MET A 559 30.19 2.22 -22.89
N LYS A 560 30.26 1.93 -24.20
CA LYS A 560 29.07 1.83 -25.05
C LYS A 560 28.11 0.75 -24.54
N ASP A 561 28.62 -0.45 -24.28
CA ASP A 561 27.83 -1.55 -23.70
C ASP A 561 27.21 -1.16 -22.35
N SER A 562 27.97 -0.47 -21.50
CA SER A 562 27.47 0.00 -20.21
C SER A 562 26.39 1.08 -20.35
N TYR A 563 26.49 1.97 -21.34
CA TYR A 563 25.43 2.95 -21.65
C TYR A 563 24.16 2.27 -22.18
N ASP A 564 24.31 1.33 -23.11
CA ASP A 564 23.20 0.61 -23.73
C ASP A 564 22.42 -0.24 -22.71
N ASN A 565 23.10 -0.73 -21.67
CA ASN A 565 22.50 -1.52 -20.59
C ASN A 565 22.19 -0.70 -19.32
N TYR A 566 22.33 0.63 -19.34
CA TYR A 566 22.12 1.51 -18.19
C TYR A 566 22.97 1.15 -16.96
N GLN A 567 24.18 0.63 -17.15
CA GLN A 567 25.12 0.22 -16.09
C GLN A 567 26.21 1.28 -15.86
N PHE A 568 25.81 2.50 -15.51
CA PHE A 568 26.73 3.63 -15.37
C PHE A 568 27.87 3.39 -14.37
N TYR A 569 27.61 2.64 -13.29
CA TYR A 569 28.63 2.28 -12.31
C TYR A 569 29.79 1.47 -12.89
N LYS A 570 29.54 0.68 -13.95
CA LYS A 570 30.60 -0.02 -14.67
C LYS A 570 31.50 0.96 -15.43
N ILE A 571 30.97 2.06 -15.94
CA ILE A 571 31.75 3.13 -16.56
C ILE A 571 32.71 3.71 -15.52
N TYR A 572 32.20 4.05 -14.34
CA TYR A 572 33.04 4.56 -13.24
C TYR A 572 34.09 3.55 -12.75
N GLN A 573 33.74 2.26 -12.67
CA GLN A 573 34.68 1.19 -12.26
C GLN A 573 35.72 0.86 -13.35
N SER A 574 35.32 0.95 -14.61
CA SER A 574 36.22 0.86 -15.77
C SER A 574 37.17 2.06 -15.86
N ASP A 575 36.77 3.19 -15.26
CA ASP A 575 37.61 4.36 -15.05
C ASP A 575 38.55 4.16 -13.82
N PRO A 576 39.70 4.81 -13.84
CA PRO A 576 40.97 4.26 -14.24
C PRO A 576 41.59 3.41 -13.12
N SER A 577 41.08 2.21 -12.79
CA SER A 577 41.84 1.26 -11.95
C SER A 577 42.72 0.35 -12.83
N GLU A 578 42.20 -0.08 -13.99
CA GLU A 578 43.01 -0.67 -15.06
C GLU A 578 43.92 0.35 -15.76
N ILE A 579 43.47 1.60 -15.90
CA ILE A 579 44.29 2.73 -16.40
C ILE A 579 45.26 3.25 -15.32
N ARG A 580 44.92 3.25 -14.01
CA ARG A 580 45.87 3.61 -12.93
C ARG A 580 47.08 2.69 -12.92
N HIS A 581 46.90 1.39 -13.17
CA HIS A 581 48.02 0.46 -13.21
C HIS A 581 48.75 0.42 -14.54
N ARG A 582 48.08 0.63 -15.68
CA ARG A 582 48.73 0.51 -17.00
C ARG A 582 49.22 1.81 -17.63
N TRP A 583 48.64 2.97 -17.32
CA TRP A 583 49.06 4.25 -17.91
C TRP A 583 49.99 5.08 -17.03
N PHE A 584 49.87 5.00 -15.70
CA PHE A 584 50.60 5.92 -14.81
C PHE A 584 51.71 5.29 -13.97
N VAL A 585 51.66 3.99 -13.67
CA VAL A 585 52.66 3.34 -12.79
C VAL A 585 53.80 2.66 -13.57
N GLN A 586 53.66 2.40 -14.87
CA GLN A 586 54.70 1.73 -15.66
C GLN A 586 55.57 2.63 -16.56
N PHE A 587 55.23 3.91 -16.74
CA PHE A 587 55.93 4.76 -17.74
C PHE A 587 56.47 6.09 -17.20
N LEU A 588 56.48 6.30 -15.89
CA LEU A 588 57.15 7.44 -15.25
C LEU A 588 58.06 7.04 -14.08
N PHE A 589 58.80 5.94 -14.25
CA PHE A 589 60.12 5.72 -13.66
C PHE A 589 61.00 4.94 -14.62
#